data_AF-A0A7V9VI49-F1
#
_entry.id   AF-A0A7V9VI49-F1
#
_cell.length_a   1.000
_cell.length_b   1.000
_cell.length_c   1.000
_cell.angle_alpha   90.00
_cell.angle_beta   90.00
_cell.angle_gamma   90.00
#
_symmetry.space_group_name_H-M   'P 1'
#
loop_
_entity.id
_entity.type
_entity.pdbx_description
1 polymer ?
#
loop_
_entity_poly.entity_id
_entity_poly.type
_entity_poly.pdbx_seq_one_letter_code
_entity_poly.pdbx_strand_id
1 'polypeptide(L)' 'MTNKPPTRIIVGASDQHYPGWLQTHENQLDITRWDDWRTVAQPGTLTHILSEHVWEHLTIEEAQIAARHC' A
#
# COMPACT_ATOMS: atom_id res chain seq x y z
N MET A 1 -19.75 -10.22 -13.62
CA MET A 1 -19.38 -9.25 -12.55
C MET A 1 -17.97 -8.76 -12.86
N THR A 2 -17.81 -7.55 -13.39
CA THR A 2 -16.46 -7.02 -13.65
C THR A 2 -15.86 -6.60 -12.32
N ASN A 3 -14.91 -7.38 -11.81
CA ASN A 3 -14.19 -7.05 -10.59
C ASN A 3 -13.31 -5.84 -10.90
N LYS A 4 -13.76 -4.63 -10.52
CA LYS A 4 -12.99 -3.41 -10.73
C LYS A 4 -11.73 -3.50 -9.84
N PRO A 5 -10.53 -3.25 -10.37
CA PRO A 5 -9.32 -3.27 -9.55
C PRO A 5 -9.46 -2.30 -8.37
N PRO A 6 -8.86 -2.64 -7.21
CA PRO A 6 -8.97 -1.80 -6.02
C PRO A 6 -8.38 -0.41 -6.30
N THR A 7 -9.12 0.63 -5.91
CA THR A 7 -8.68 2.03 -6.04
C THR A 7 -8.24 2.63 -4.71
N ARG A 8 -8.36 1.87 -3.60
CA ARG A 8 -8.02 2.30 -2.24
C ARG A 8 -7.29 1.16 -1.54
N ILE A 9 -6.20 1.47 -0.87
CA ILE A 9 -5.34 0.49 -0.20
C ILE A 9 -4.99 0.94 1.21
N ILE A 10 -4.97 0.01 2.16
CA ILE A 10 -4.43 0.21 3.50
C ILE A 10 -3.15 -0.61 3.63
N VAL A 11 -2.04 0.08 3.90
CA VAL A 11 -0.71 -0.51 4.10
C VAL A 11 -0.42 -0.60 5.60
N GLY A 12 0.09 -1.75 6.05
CA GLY A 12 0.25 -2.03 7.48
C GLY A 12 -1.08 -2.31 8.18
N ALA A 13 -2.04 -2.93 7.47
CA ALA A 13 -3.43 -3.01 7.90
C ALA A 13 -3.68 -3.70 9.26
N SER A 14 -2.73 -4.48 9.77
CA SER A 14 -2.91 -5.30 10.97
C SER A 14 -4.28 -6.01 10.90
N ASP A 15 -5.14 -5.89 11.91
CA ASP A 15 -6.49 -6.48 11.90
C ASP A 15 -7.57 -5.57 11.27
N GLN A 16 -7.23 -4.39 10.75
CA GLN A 16 -8.22 -3.40 10.25
C GLN A 16 -8.78 -3.77 8.88
N HIS A 17 -10.10 -3.95 8.80
CA HIS A 17 -10.83 -4.22 7.55
C HIS A 17 -11.84 -3.14 7.21
N TYR A 18 -11.63 -2.49 6.07
CA TYR A 18 -12.55 -1.48 5.54
C TYR A 18 -13.19 -1.96 4.23
N PRO A 19 -14.53 -1.97 4.13
CA PRO A 19 -15.21 -2.37 2.90
C PRO A 19 -14.73 -1.58 1.67
N GLY A 20 -14.27 -2.31 0.66
CA GLY A 20 -13.77 -1.74 -0.59
C GLY A 20 -12.38 -1.10 -0.50
N TRP A 21 -11.58 -1.48 0.50
CA TRP A 21 -10.15 -1.24 0.59
C TRP A 21 -9.39 -2.55 0.40
N LEU A 22 -8.28 -2.50 -0.32
CA LEU A 22 -7.31 -3.58 -0.36
C LEU A 22 -6.47 -3.52 0.92
N GLN A 23 -6.47 -4.58 1.72
CA GLN A 23 -5.59 -4.70 2.88
C GLN A 23 -4.25 -5.30 2.46
N THR A 24 -3.17 -4.72 2.94
CA THR A 24 -1.84 -5.31 2.80
C THR A 24 -1.08 -5.32 4.12
N HIS A 25 -0.30 -6.37 4.32
CA HIS A 25 0.68 -6.50 5.39
C HIS A 25 2.11 -6.38 4.86
N GLU A 26 3.09 -6.21 5.75
CA GLU A 26 4.51 -6.06 5.39
C GLU A 26 5.02 -7.21 4.49
N ASN A 27 4.58 -8.44 4.74
CA ASN A 27 4.96 -9.61 3.93
C ASN A 27 4.32 -9.66 2.53
N GLN A 28 3.38 -8.76 2.23
CA GLN A 28 2.70 -8.65 0.94
C GLN A 28 3.12 -7.40 0.17
N LEU A 29 3.41 -6.31 0.89
CA LEU A 29 3.80 -5.04 0.33
C LEU A 29 4.81 -4.35 1.24
N ASP A 30 6.07 -4.37 0.84
CA ASP A 30 7.06 -3.41 1.31
C ASP A 30 6.91 -2.13 0.49
N ILE A 31 6.49 -1.04 1.15
CA ILE A 31 6.19 0.23 0.46
C ILE A 31 7.42 0.90 -0.14
N THR A 32 8.64 0.45 0.17
CA THR A 32 9.89 0.91 -0.46
C THR A 32 10.20 0.19 -1.78
N ARG A 33 9.54 -0.94 -2.06
CA ARG A 33 9.79 -1.80 -3.21
C ARG A 33 8.74 -1.60 -4.30
N TRP A 34 9.15 -1.01 -5.42
CA TRP A 34 8.23 -0.76 -6.54
C TRP A 34 7.62 -2.02 -7.16
N ASP A 35 8.35 -3.13 -7.19
CA ASP A 35 7.82 -4.37 -7.76
C ASP A 35 6.68 -4.94 -6.92
N ASP A 36 6.73 -4.79 -5.59
CA ASP A 36 5.65 -5.20 -4.69
C ASP A 36 4.37 -4.40 -5.00
N TRP A 37 4.48 -3.08 -5.20
CA TRP A 37 3.35 -2.23 -5.62
C TRP A 37 2.66 -2.74 -6.89
N ARG A 38 3.44 -3.20 -7.86
CA ARG A 38 2.92 -3.74 -9.13
C ARG A 38 2.20 -5.08 -8.97
N THR A 39 2.44 -5.80 -7.87
CA THR A 39 1.72 -7.04 -7.56
C THR A 39 0.35 -6.79 -6.93
N VAL A 40 0.21 -5.70 -6.17
CA VAL A 40 -1.01 -5.39 -5.40
C VAL A 40 -1.96 -4.44 -6.13
N ALA A 41 -1.43 -3.56 -6.99
CA ALA A 41 -2.22 -2.58 -7.74
C ALA A 41 -1.62 -2.28 -9.11
N GLN A 42 -2.48 -1.87 -10.04
CA GLN A 42 -2.01 -1.35 -11.33
C GLN A 42 -1.46 0.08 -11.13
N PRO A 43 -0.29 0.42 -11.72
CA PRO A 43 0.23 1.79 -11.65
C PRO A 43 -0.81 2.82 -12.13
N GLY A 44 -1.01 3.88 -11.33
CA GLY A 44 -1.95 4.96 -11.65
C GLY A 44 -3.43 4.67 -11.36
N THR A 45 -3.78 3.53 -10.75
CA THR A 45 -5.20 3.22 -10.42
C THR A 45 -5.58 3.50 -8.96
N LEU A 46 -4.60 3.62 -8.07
CA LEU A 46 -4.84 3.96 -6.67
C LEU A 46 -5.21 5.44 -6.55
N THR A 47 -6.18 5.73 -5.69
CA THR A 47 -6.70 7.07 -5.41
C THR A 47 -6.51 7.47 -3.95
N HIS A 48 -6.37 6.48 -3.06
CA HIS A 48 -6.18 6.68 -1.63
C HIS A 48 -5.26 5.59 -1.08
N ILE A 49 -4.30 6.00 -0.26
CA ILE A 49 -3.42 5.13 0.52
C ILE A 49 -3.61 5.53 1.98
N LEU A 50 -4.00 4.57 2.81
CA LEU A 50 -4.01 4.70 4.27
C LEU A 50 -2.81 3.91 4.79
N SER A 51 -2.05 4.49 5.71
CA SER A 51 -0.92 3.81 6.34
C SER A 51 -1.15 3.74 7.83
N GLU A 52 -1.09 2.54 8.39
CA GLU A 52 -1.12 2.31 9.83
C GLU A 52 0.18 1.65 10.26
N HIS A 53 0.86 2.26 11.23
CA HIS A 53 2.06 1.69 11.85
C HIS A 53 3.16 1.28 10.86
N VAL A 54 3.39 2.05 9.78
CA VAL A 54 4.43 1.76 8.78
C VAL A 54 5.57 2.77 8.83
N TRP A 55 5.24 4.07 8.75
CA TRP A 55 6.25 5.12 8.56
C TRP A 55 7.22 5.25 9.74
N GLU A 56 6.79 4.93 10.97
CA GLU A 56 7.67 4.96 12.15
C GLU A 56 8.78 3.91 12.13
N HIS A 57 8.66 2.89 11.27
CA HIS A 57 9.67 1.85 11.13
C HIS A 57 10.71 2.15 10.05
N LEU A 58 10.49 3.19 9.24
CA LEU A 58 11.39 3.56 8.14
C LEU A 58 12.51 4.48 8.61
N THR A 59 13.70 4.25 8.08
CA THR A 59 14.75 5.27 8.04
C THR A 59 14.31 6.46 7.18
N ILE A 60 15.01 7.59 7.28
CA ILE A 60 14.71 8.78 6.48
C ILE A 60 14.85 8.47 4.98
N GLU A 61 15.86 7.70 4.60
CA GLU A 61 16.13 7.30 3.23
C GLU A 61 15.01 6.39 2.67
N GLU A 62 14.57 5.42 3.46
CA GLU A 62 13.46 4.53 3.09
C GLU A 62 12.15 5.30 2.98
N ALA A 63 11.87 6.20 3.93
CA ALA A 63 10.68 7.04 3.90
C ALA A 63 10.63 7.91 2.63
N GLN A 64 11.77 8.46 2.20
CA GLN A 64 11.83 9.21 0.94
C GLN A 64 11.59 8.33 -0.29
N ILE A 65 12.00 7.06 -0.27
CA ILE A 65 11.72 6.12 -1.36
C ILE A 65 10.24 5.76 -1.36
N ALA A 66 9.69 5.38 -0.21
CA ALA A 66 8.27 5.07 -0.06
C ALA A 66 7.37 6.23 -0.50
N ALA A 67 7.72 7.47 -0.14
CA ALA A 67 6.99 8.67 -0.55
C ALA A 67 6.98 8.93 -2.06
N ARG A 68 7.90 8.36 -2.83
CA ARG A 68 7.90 8.48 -4.30
C ARG A 68 7.01 7.44 -4.97
N HIS A 69 6.73 6.33 -4.30
CA HIS A 69 5.87 5.25 -4.82
C HIS A 69 4.40 5.49 -4.50
N CYS A 70 4.13 6.09 -3.33
CA CYS A 70 2.81 6.49 -2.87
C CYS A 70 2.25 7.69 -3.66
#